data_AF-A0A150FQH1-F1
#
_entry.id   AF-A0A150FQH1-F1
#
_cell.length_a   1.000
_cell.length_b   1.000
_cell.length_c   1.000
_cell.angle_alpha   90.00
_cell.angle_beta   90.00
_cell.angle_gamma   90.00
#
_symmetry.space_group_name_H-M   'P 1'
#
loop_
_entity.id
_entity.type
_entity.pdbx_description
1 polymer ?
#
loop_
_entity_poly.entity_id
_entity_poly.type
_entity_poly.pdbx_seq_one_letter_code
_entity_poly.pdbx_strand_id
1 'polypeptide(L)'
;MGHIDKKNEFVILKFLERYDYDGVADILRELGIDKTDVYTLLNSCEYAINFDFKTAVKRIDSLNPNIKNTKEIKRLRNNLIDLLNGEPEAIFSEFIENIKIKLINEEYIDFLGRIYRLKEALFKYMFVSNESSKNRVSMIGYMVSKKNILSILRKKYKIYTNNLTYGITQYINKYMNKDKRIQSVLNILNSDKMEKLIKLRHDSPVGHGFKGVSRVDIEEIYVDGYEVIKDFLKVCEYLDLKTKINKYDDINKIIVDLISKYKVKEGYEYYE
;
A
#
# COMPACT_ATOMS: atom_id res chain seq x y z
N MET A 1 -10.31 28.75 19.50
CA MET A 1 -9.76 27.47 19.00
C MET A 1 -10.97 26.58 18.76
N GLY A 2 -11.04 25.89 17.61
CA GLY A 2 -12.19 25.06 17.27
C GLY A 2 -12.49 23.99 18.31
N HIS A 3 -13.76 23.60 18.41
CA HIS A 3 -14.20 22.50 19.25
C HIS A 3 -14.88 21.42 18.41
N ILE A 4 -14.71 20.16 18.82
CA ILE A 4 -15.31 19.00 18.17
C ILE A 4 -16.45 18.50 19.06
N ASP A 5 -17.67 18.58 18.55
CA ASP A 5 -18.85 18.01 19.19
C ASP A 5 -18.94 16.49 18.97
N LYS A 6 -19.92 15.83 19.63
CA LYS A 6 -20.11 14.38 19.53
C LYS A 6 -20.46 13.91 18.11
N LYS A 7 -21.13 14.75 17.31
CA LYS A 7 -21.54 14.41 15.94
C LYS A 7 -20.32 14.40 15.02
N ASN A 8 -19.52 15.47 15.05
CA ASN A 8 -18.28 15.58 14.29
C ASN A 8 -17.27 14.53 14.73
N GLU A 9 -17.17 14.23 16.02
CA GLU A 9 -16.34 13.12 16.50
C GLU A 9 -16.75 11.79 15.85
N PHE A 10 -18.05 11.45 15.88
CA PHE A 10 -18.56 10.22 15.28
C PHE A 10 -18.25 10.15 13.77
N VAL A 11 -18.47 11.24 13.04
CA VAL A 11 -18.18 11.30 11.59
C VAL A 11 -16.69 11.14 11.32
N ILE A 12 -15.82 11.82 12.08
CA ILE A 12 -14.37 11.69 11.95
C ILE A 12 -13.92 10.25 12.17
N LEU A 13 -14.44 9.57 13.22
CA LEU A 13 -14.11 8.17 13.47
C LEU A 13 -14.51 7.27 12.30
N LYS A 14 -15.67 7.51 11.69
CA LYS A 14 -16.13 6.77 10.50
C LYS A 14 -15.27 7.01 9.26
N PHE A 15 -14.78 8.23 9.05
CA PHE A 15 -13.83 8.52 7.98
C PHE A 15 -12.46 7.89 8.23
N LEU A 16 -11.96 7.91 9.47
CA LEU A 16 -10.70 7.24 9.81
C LEU A 16 -10.76 5.72 9.65
N GLU A 17 -11.89 5.07 9.96
CA GLU A 17 -12.13 3.63 9.69
C GLU A 17 -11.97 3.29 8.19
N ARG A 18 -12.18 4.26 7.31
CA ARG A 18 -12.08 4.15 5.85
C ARG A 18 -10.83 4.80 5.27
N TYR A 19 -9.93 5.29 6.12
CA TYR A 19 -8.73 6.04 5.74
C TYR A 19 -9.03 7.26 4.86
N ASP A 20 -10.22 7.83 5.01
CA ASP A 20 -10.65 9.05 4.32
C ASP A 20 -10.09 10.27 5.06
N TYR A 21 -8.79 10.50 4.85
CA TYR A 21 -8.09 11.59 5.52
C TYR A 21 -8.51 12.97 5.04
N ASP A 22 -8.95 13.08 3.78
CA ASP A 22 -9.43 14.33 3.19
C ASP A 22 -10.76 14.75 3.82
N GLY A 23 -11.71 13.81 3.97
CA GLY A 23 -12.97 14.08 4.66
C GLY A 23 -12.78 14.53 6.12
N VAL A 24 -11.80 13.96 6.83
CA VAL A 24 -11.44 14.43 8.19
C VAL A 24 -10.80 15.82 8.14
N ALA A 25 -9.91 16.08 7.17
CA ALA A 25 -9.25 17.36 7.02
C ALA A 25 -10.24 18.50 6.76
N ASP A 26 -11.26 18.27 5.93
CA ASP A 26 -12.32 19.23 5.66
C ASP A 26 -13.10 19.61 6.92
N ILE A 27 -13.52 18.62 7.73
CA ILE A 27 -14.18 18.87 9.02
C ILE A 27 -13.29 19.72 9.93
N LEU A 28 -12.00 19.37 10.06
CA LEU A 28 -11.08 20.14 10.90
C LEU A 28 -10.89 21.57 10.38
N ARG A 29 -10.94 21.79 9.07
CA ARG A 29 -10.84 23.12 8.46
C ARG A 29 -12.06 23.98 8.76
N GLU A 30 -13.26 23.42 8.61
CA GLU A 30 -14.51 24.11 8.97
C GLU A 30 -14.54 24.51 10.45
N LEU A 31 -13.97 23.68 11.32
CA LEU A 31 -13.85 23.98 12.75
C LEU A 31 -12.68 24.93 13.09
N GLY A 32 -11.85 25.33 12.13
CA GLY A 32 -10.68 26.20 12.38
C GLY A 32 -9.55 25.51 13.16
N ILE A 33 -9.38 24.20 12.98
CA ILE A 33 -8.35 23.32 13.58
C ILE A 33 -7.26 22.98 12.53
N ASP A 34 -7.26 23.63 11.36
CA ASP A 34 -6.35 23.41 10.23
C ASP A 34 -4.89 23.82 10.48
N LYS A 35 -4.62 24.65 11.48
CA LYS A 35 -3.25 25.08 11.84
C LYS A 35 -2.59 24.21 12.92
N THR A 36 -3.08 22.97 13.11
CA THR A 36 -2.66 22.10 14.21
C THR A 36 -1.81 20.92 13.73
N ASP A 37 -1.10 20.28 14.67
CA ASP A 37 -0.32 19.08 14.37
C ASP A 37 -1.19 17.90 13.93
N VAL A 38 -2.44 17.82 14.41
CA VAL A 38 -3.36 16.75 13.99
C VAL A 38 -3.75 16.89 12.52
N TYR A 39 -4.06 18.11 12.09
CA TYR A 39 -4.29 18.42 10.67
C TYR A 39 -3.04 18.12 9.84
N THR A 40 -1.85 18.50 10.34
CA THR A 40 -0.58 18.25 9.64
C THR A 40 -0.27 16.76 9.51
N LEU A 41 -0.55 15.96 10.54
CA LEU A 41 -0.38 14.50 10.52
C LEU A 41 -1.38 13.82 9.57
N LEU A 42 -2.63 14.27 9.55
CA LEU A 42 -3.66 13.81 8.61
C LEU A 42 -3.24 14.03 7.16
N ASN A 43 -2.82 15.25 6.82
CA ASN A 43 -2.30 15.58 5.49
C ASN A 43 -1.11 14.67 5.11
N SER A 44 -0.20 14.40 6.05
CA SER A 44 0.90 13.47 5.77
C SER A 44 0.41 12.09 5.37
N CYS A 45 -0.60 11.56 6.07
CA CYS A 45 -1.19 10.27 5.77
C CYS A 45 -1.90 10.28 4.41
N GLU A 46 -2.66 11.33 4.12
CA GLU A 46 -3.33 11.56 2.84
C GLU A 46 -2.33 11.53 1.66
N TYR A 47 -1.23 12.29 1.75
CA TYR A 47 -0.18 12.25 0.72
C TYR A 47 0.46 10.87 0.61
N ALA A 48 0.68 10.17 1.75
CA ALA A 48 1.29 8.86 1.75
C ALA A 48 0.41 7.79 1.08
N ILE A 49 -0.90 7.74 1.36
CA ILE A 49 -1.82 6.78 0.71
C ILE A 49 -1.98 7.05 -0.79
N ASN A 50 -1.68 8.27 -1.23
CA ASN A 50 -1.62 8.68 -2.63
C ASN A 50 -0.21 8.56 -3.24
N PHE A 51 0.73 7.89 -2.55
CA PHE A 51 2.10 7.64 -3.00
C PHE A 51 2.96 8.91 -3.18
N ASP A 52 2.52 10.07 -2.70
CA ASP A 52 3.35 11.28 -2.60
C ASP A 52 4.16 11.27 -1.30
N PHE A 53 5.11 10.35 -1.23
CA PHE A 53 5.96 10.19 -0.05
C PHE A 53 6.84 11.42 0.20
N LYS A 54 7.19 12.19 -0.85
CA LYS A 54 8.00 13.41 -0.69
C LYS A 54 7.24 14.45 0.10
N THR A 55 5.99 14.71 -0.28
CA THR A 55 5.16 15.67 0.44
C THR A 55 4.76 15.14 1.82
N ALA A 56 4.47 13.84 1.95
CA ALA A 56 4.20 13.22 3.23
C ALA A 56 5.35 13.43 4.25
N VAL A 57 6.60 13.24 3.84
CA VAL A 57 7.78 13.48 4.69
C VAL A 57 7.87 14.95 5.10
N LYS A 58 7.68 15.89 4.15
CA LYS A 58 7.70 17.33 4.46
C LYS A 58 6.67 17.70 5.53
N ARG A 59 5.46 17.13 5.47
CA ARG A 59 4.42 17.34 6.49
C ARG A 59 4.81 16.78 7.86
N ILE A 60 5.37 15.57 7.92
CA ILE A 60 5.90 15.04 9.20
C ILE A 60 7.02 15.93 9.74
N ASP A 61 7.86 16.46 8.85
CA ASP A 61 8.98 17.29 9.25
C ASP A 61 8.58 18.66 9.80
N SER A 62 7.39 19.16 9.43
CA SER A 62 6.81 20.40 9.96
C SER A 62 6.04 20.24 11.27
N LEU A 63 5.84 19.02 11.78
CA LEU A 63 5.19 18.81 13.08
C LEU A 63 6.01 19.45 14.21
N ASN A 64 5.31 19.89 15.25
CA ASN A 64 5.95 20.39 16.46
C ASN A 64 6.91 19.34 17.06
N PRO A 65 8.09 19.74 17.57
CA PRO A 65 9.11 18.81 18.07
C PRO A 65 8.60 17.78 19.09
N ASN A 66 7.65 18.17 19.95
CA ASN A 66 7.08 17.27 20.96
C ASN A 66 6.34 16.09 20.34
N ILE A 67 5.62 16.30 19.23
CA ILE A 67 4.89 15.26 18.53
C ILE A 67 5.83 14.54 17.55
N LYS A 68 6.61 15.30 16.78
CA LYS A 68 7.58 14.79 15.82
C LYS A 68 8.56 13.79 16.44
N ASN A 69 8.94 14.01 17.70
CA ASN A 69 9.94 13.18 18.36
C ASN A 69 9.40 11.92 19.04
N THR A 70 8.09 11.71 19.04
CA THR A 70 7.48 10.45 19.53
C THR A 70 7.96 9.27 18.71
N LYS A 71 8.00 8.08 19.33
CA LYS A 71 8.54 6.86 18.72
C LYS A 71 7.78 6.47 17.46
N GLU A 72 6.46 6.62 17.49
CA GLU A 72 5.52 6.26 16.45
C GLU A 72 5.68 7.17 15.23
N ILE A 73 5.80 8.49 15.45
CA ILE A 73 6.00 9.46 14.36
C ILE A 73 7.40 9.33 13.75
N LYS A 74 8.44 9.07 14.55
CA LYS A 74 9.77 8.72 14.03
C LYS A 74 9.73 7.46 13.18
N ARG A 75 8.99 6.43 13.61
CA ARG A 75 8.81 5.18 12.85
C ARG A 75 8.10 5.43 11.52
N LEU A 76 7.04 6.23 11.51
CA LEU A 76 6.34 6.66 10.29
C LEU A 76 7.29 7.41 9.34
N ARG A 77 8.02 8.40 9.86
CA ARG A 77 8.98 9.19 9.07
C ARG A 77 10.05 8.32 8.42
N ASN A 78 10.65 7.41 9.18
CA ASN A 78 11.67 6.50 8.66
C ASN A 78 11.10 5.59 7.58
N ASN A 79 9.90 5.05 7.79
CA ASN A 79 9.22 4.26 6.77
C ASN A 79 8.96 5.06 5.47
N LEU A 80 8.55 6.34 5.56
CA LEU A 80 8.40 7.19 4.38
C LEU A 80 9.72 7.44 3.64
N ILE A 81 10.84 7.53 4.37
CA ILE A 81 12.17 7.63 3.77
C ILE A 81 12.56 6.32 3.08
N ASP A 82 12.28 5.18 3.70
CA ASP A 82 12.52 3.86 3.10
C ASP A 82 11.73 3.69 1.80
N LEU A 83 10.49 4.20 1.74
CA LEU A 83 9.68 4.25 0.52
C LEU A 83 10.32 5.10 -0.58
N LEU A 84 10.86 6.27 -0.24
CA LEU A 84 11.58 7.13 -1.19
C LEU A 84 12.86 6.47 -1.72
N ASN A 85 13.53 5.69 -0.90
CA ASN A 85 14.75 4.95 -1.26
C ASN A 85 14.44 3.66 -2.05
N GLY A 86 13.17 3.28 -2.15
CA GLY A 86 12.73 2.08 -2.83
C GLY A 86 13.05 0.80 -2.07
N GLU A 87 13.12 0.86 -0.74
CA GLU A 87 13.36 -0.33 0.09
C GLU A 87 12.24 -1.36 -0.12
N PRO A 88 12.56 -2.62 -0.51
CA PRO A 88 11.55 -3.61 -0.91
C PRO A 88 10.49 -3.87 0.16
N GLU A 89 10.89 -4.07 1.41
CA GLU A 89 9.96 -4.30 2.52
C GLU A 89 8.99 -3.14 2.71
N ALA A 90 9.49 -1.89 2.63
CA ALA A 90 8.65 -0.70 2.76
C ALA A 90 7.67 -0.60 1.59
N ILE A 91 8.16 -0.74 0.36
CA ILE A 91 7.33 -0.66 -0.86
C ILE A 91 6.24 -1.72 -0.86
N PHE A 92 6.57 -2.98 -0.57
CA PHE A 92 5.57 -4.04 -0.56
C PHE A 92 4.57 -3.89 0.59
N SER A 93 5.02 -3.47 1.77
CA SER A 93 4.12 -3.15 2.88
C SER A 93 3.11 -2.06 2.48
N GLU A 94 3.58 -1.01 1.82
CA GLU A 94 2.73 0.11 1.37
C GLU A 94 1.73 -0.33 0.30
N PHE A 95 2.15 -1.14 -0.68
CA PHE A 95 1.23 -1.69 -1.67
C PHE A 95 0.16 -2.58 -1.04
N ILE A 96 0.54 -3.43 -0.08
CA ILE A 96 -0.40 -4.32 0.62
C ILE A 96 -1.41 -3.51 1.46
N GLU A 97 -0.93 -2.52 2.22
CA GLU A 97 -1.81 -1.59 2.94
C GLU A 97 -2.76 -0.88 1.96
N ASN A 98 -2.27 -0.43 0.81
CA ASN A 98 -3.14 0.29 -0.10
C ASN A 98 -4.16 -0.63 -0.81
N ILE A 99 -3.82 -1.89 -1.07
CA ILE A 99 -4.79 -2.90 -1.50
C ILE A 99 -5.89 -3.05 -0.44
N LYS A 100 -5.53 -3.12 0.84
CA LYS A 100 -6.49 -3.15 1.97
C LYS A 100 -7.41 -1.93 1.95
N ILE A 101 -6.85 -0.72 1.82
CA ILE A 101 -7.61 0.54 1.79
C ILE A 101 -8.62 0.53 0.64
N LYS A 102 -8.21 0.15 -0.58
CA LYS A 102 -9.11 0.09 -1.74
C LYS A 102 -10.21 -0.96 -1.60
N LEU A 103 -9.91 -2.07 -0.94
CA LEU A 103 -10.93 -3.07 -0.62
C LEU A 103 -11.97 -2.51 0.36
N ILE A 104 -11.52 -1.86 1.45
CA ILE A 104 -12.40 -1.26 2.48
C ILE A 104 -13.28 -0.15 1.89
N ASN A 105 -12.74 0.62 0.96
CA ASN A 105 -13.47 1.71 0.31
C ASN A 105 -14.33 1.26 -0.87
N GLU A 106 -14.39 -0.04 -1.15
CA GLU A 106 -15.14 -0.64 -2.26
C GLU A 106 -14.68 -0.12 -3.65
N GLU A 107 -13.43 0.32 -3.73
CA GLU A 107 -12.79 0.80 -4.96
C GLU A 107 -12.19 -0.37 -5.75
N TYR A 108 -13.05 -1.30 -6.20
CA TYR A 108 -12.62 -2.59 -6.74
C TYR A 108 -11.78 -2.52 -8.03
N ILE A 109 -12.00 -1.49 -8.86
CA ILE A 109 -11.18 -1.26 -10.06
C ILE A 109 -9.74 -0.93 -9.67
N ASP A 110 -9.54 -0.02 -8.71
CA ASP A 110 -8.21 0.35 -8.21
C ASP A 110 -7.56 -0.77 -7.42
N PHE A 111 -8.35 -1.53 -6.65
CA PHE A 111 -7.91 -2.76 -5.98
C PHE A 111 -7.26 -3.74 -6.97
N LEU A 112 -7.94 -4.04 -8.09
CA LEU A 112 -7.40 -4.90 -9.15
C LEU A 112 -6.13 -4.33 -9.80
N GLY A 113 -6.09 -3.02 -10.03
CA GLY A 113 -4.90 -2.34 -10.55
C GLY A 113 -3.69 -2.52 -9.63
N ARG A 114 -3.88 -2.38 -8.32
CA ARG A 114 -2.84 -2.53 -7.29
C ARG A 114 -2.37 -3.96 -7.12
N ILE A 115 -3.28 -4.94 -7.20
CA ILE A 115 -2.94 -6.38 -7.21
C ILE A 115 -2.00 -6.72 -8.35
N TYR A 116 -2.35 -6.30 -9.58
CA TYR A 116 -1.50 -6.55 -10.74
C TYR A 116 -0.12 -5.90 -10.57
N ARG A 117 -0.08 -4.66 -10.05
CA ARG A 117 1.19 -3.95 -9.78
C ARG A 117 2.06 -4.66 -8.77
N LEU A 118 1.48 -5.12 -7.66
CA LEU A 118 2.21 -5.85 -6.63
C LEU A 118 2.73 -7.20 -7.15
N LYS A 119 1.89 -7.97 -7.86
CA LYS A 119 2.32 -9.22 -8.53
C LYS A 119 3.50 -8.96 -9.45
N GLU A 120 3.42 -7.97 -10.35
CA GLU A 120 4.54 -7.65 -11.26
C GLU A 120 5.79 -7.21 -10.50
N ALA A 121 5.65 -6.42 -9.43
CA ALA A 121 6.77 -5.97 -8.61
C ALA A 121 7.47 -7.12 -7.86
N LEU A 122 6.72 -8.10 -7.34
CA LEU A 122 7.27 -9.31 -6.71
C LEU A 122 8.05 -10.17 -7.71
N PHE A 123 7.52 -10.34 -8.93
CA PHE A 123 8.27 -11.00 -10.01
C PHE A 123 9.60 -10.29 -10.32
N LYS A 124 9.58 -8.96 -10.44
CA LYS A 124 10.79 -8.16 -10.66
C LYS A 124 11.80 -8.33 -9.52
N TYR A 125 11.32 -8.31 -8.28
CA TYR A 125 12.17 -8.50 -7.11
C TYR A 125 12.81 -9.88 -7.10
N MET A 126 12.05 -10.96 -7.33
CA MET A 126 12.61 -12.32 -7.40
C MET A 126 13.71 -12.43 -8.45
N PHE A 127 13.50 -11.85 -9.64
CA PHE A 127 14.50 -11.88 -10.69
C PHE A 127 15.75 -11.07 -10.31
N VAL A 128 15.58 -9.82 -9.88
CA VAL A 128 16.70 -8.90 -9.60
C VAL A 128 17.49 -9.32 -8.36
N SER A 129 16.82 -9.82 -7.33
CA SER A 129 17.49 -10.33 -6.12
C SER A 129 18.39 -11.52 -6.44
N ASN A 130 17.93 -12.44 -7.29
CA ASN A 130 18.76 -13.57 -7.71
C ASN A 130 19.91 -13.18 -8.64
N GLU A 131 19.71 -12.17 -9.51
CA GLU A 131 20.79 -11.66 -10.37
C GLU A 131 21.82 -10.81 -9.60
N SER A 132 21.44 -10.20 -8.48
CA SER A 132 22.27 -9.26 -7.73
C SER A 132 23.11 -10.00 -6.69
N SER A 133 24.36 -10.32 -7.01
CA SER A 133 25.22 -11.12 -6.14
C SER A 133 25.72 -10.41 -4.86
N LYS A 134 25.58 -9.08 -4.71
CA LYS A 134 26.16 -8.32 -3.58
C LYS A 134 25.42 -7.04 -3.13
N ASN A 135 24.37 -6.59 -3.82
CA ASN A 135 23.74 -5.30 -3.53
C ASN A 135 22.35 -5.47 -2.93
N ARG A 136 22.04 -4.62 -1.94
CA ARG A 136 20.67 -4.42 -1.44
C ARG A 136 19.80 -3.97 -2.61
N VAL A 137 18.77 -4.74 -2.94
CA VAL A 137 17.88 -4.44 -4.07
C VAL A 137 17.04 -3.21 -3.73
N SER A 138 16.98 -2.23 -4.63
CA SER A 138 15.98 -1.17 -4.60
C SER A 138 14.89 -1.44 -5.65
N MET A 139 13.65 -1.24 -5.26
CA MET A 139 12.47 -1.30 -6.13
C MET A 139 12.30 -0.04 -6.98
N ILE A 140 13.21 0.93 -6.84
CA ILE A 140 13.29 2.11 -7.68
C ILE A 140 14.56 2.02 -8.53
N GLY A 141 14.44 2.41 -9.80
CA GLY A 141 15.58 2.55 -10.71
C GLY A 141 15.64 1.52 -11.83
N TYR A 142 16.76 1.54 -12.54
CA TYR A 142 16.89 0.87 -13.83
C TYR A 142 16.89 -0.67 -13.72
N MET A 143 17.44 -1.22 -12.63
CA MET A 143 17.60 -2.67 -12.47
C MET A 143 16.26 -3.42 -12.53
N VAL A 144 15.24 -2.90 -11.87
CA VAL A 144 13.87 -3.47 -11.84
C VAL A 144 13.01 -3.05 -13.04
N SER A 145 13.55 -2.27 -13.97
CA SER A 145 12.80 -1.86 -15.16
C SER A 145 12.52 -3.05 -16.08
N LYS A 146 11.31 -3.07 -16.67
CA LYS A 146 10.90 -4.12 -17.63
C LYS A 146 11.92 -4.28 -18.76
N LYS A 147 12.40 -3.15 -19.31
CA LYS A 147 13.37 -3.14 -20.41
C LYS A 147 14.68 -3.83 -20.02
N ASN A 148 15.22 -3.53 -18.84
CA ASN A 148 16.45 -4.12 -18.36
C ASN A 148 16.29 -5.64 -18.16
N ILE A 149 15.26 -6.07 -17.42
CA ILE A 149 15.01 -7.49 -17.14
C ILE A 149 14.83 -8.29 -18.42
N LEU A 150 13.99 -7.81 -19.37
CA LEU A 150 13.81 -8.48 -20.65
C LEU A 150 15.11 -8.56 -21.47
N SER A 151 15.98 -7.54 -21.36
CA SER A 151 17.30 -7.56 -22.02
C SER A 151 18.19 -8.66 -21.45
N ILE A 152 18.23 -8.81 -20.11
CA ILE A 152 19.02 -9.85 -19.43
C ILE A 152 18.47 -11.24 -19.78
N LEU A 153 17.15 -11.44 -19.67
CA LEU A 153 16.48 -12.69 -20.05
C LEU A 153 16.85 -13.12 -21.47
N ARG A 154 16.84 -12.18 -22.42
CA ARG A 154 17.19 -12.43 -23.81
C ARG A 154 18.67 -12.75 -24.00
N LYS A 155 19.56 -11.89 -23.50
CA LYS A 155 21.01 -11.96 -23.78
C LYS A 155 21.68 -13.12 -23.06
N LYS A 156 21.42 -13.24 -21.75
CA LYS A 156 22.06 -14.19 -20.83
C LYS A 156 21.36 -15.54 -20.81
N TYR A 157 20.03 -15.55 -20.73
CA TYR A 157 19.25 -16.78 -20.52
C TYR A 157 18.59 -17.33 -21.80
N LYS A 158 18.70 -16.62 -22.93
CA LYS A 158 18.08 -16.98 -24.21
C LYS A 158 16.56 -17.18 -24.11
N ILE A 159 15.91 -16.40 -23.23
CA ILE A 159 14.46 -16.35 -23.07
C ILE A 159 13.92 -15.15 -23.87
N TYR A 160 13.21 -15.44 -24.95
CA TYR A 160 12.70 -14.44 -25.89
C TYR A 160 11.20 -14.23 -25.68
N THR A 161 10.83 -13.18 -24.97
CA THR A 161 9.42 -12.79 -24.78
C THR A 161 9.29 -11.29 -24.55
N ASN A 162 8.09 -10.75 -24.80
CA ASN A 162 7.71 -9.37 -24.46
C ASN A 162 6.87 -9.29 -23.17
N ASN A 163 6.40 -10.44 -22.66
CA ASN A 163 5.68 -10.56 -21.42
C ASN A 163 6.67 -10.79 -20.26
N LEU A 164 6.73 -9.83 -19.33
CA LEU A 164 7.70 -9.82 -18.24
C LEU A 164 7.47 -10.96 -17.24
N THR A 165 6.25 -11.13 -16.74
CA THR A 165 5.93 -12.15 -15.73
C THR A 165 6.10 -13.55 -16.30
N TYR A 166 5.69 -13.75 -17.56
CA TYR A 166 5.94 -15.01 -18.27
C TYR A 166 7.43 -15.31 -18.42
N GLY A 167 8.23 -14.33 -18.87
CA GLY A 167 9.68 -14.50 -19.03
C GLY A 167 10.40 -14.83 -17.72
N ILE A 168 10.00 -14.18 -16.62
CA ILE A 168 10.55 -14.46 -15.30
C ILE A 168 10.10 -15.85 -14.80
N THR A 169 8.84 -16.25 -15.05
CA THR A 169 8.36 -17.60 -14.72
C THR A 169 9.15 -18.68 -15.46
N GLN A 170 9.41 -18.50 -16.76
CA GLN A 170 10.26 -19.42 -17.53
C GLN A 170 11.68 -19.50 -16.97
N TYR A 171 12.24 -18.35 -16.57
CA TYR A 171 13.55 -18.29 -15.92
C TYR A 171 13.56 -19.07 -14.61
N ILE A 172 12.60 -18.82 -13.72
CA ILE A 172 12.51 -19.50 -12.42
C ILE A 172 12.35 -21.02 -12.63
N ASN A 173 11.48 -21.46 -13.53
CA ASN A 173 11.25 -22.87 -13.81
C ASN A 173 12.47 -23.58 -14.42
N LYS A 174 13.34 -22.84 -15.12
CA LYS A 174 14.54 -23.41 -15.74
C LYS A 174 15.76 -23.39 -14.81
N TYR A 175 15.92 -22.34 -14.01
CA TYR A 175 17.16 -22.07 -13.26
C TYR A 175 17.00 -22.11 -11.74
N MET A 176 15.78 -22.05 -11.22
CA MET A 176 15.46 -22.01 -9.78
C MET A 176 14.42 -23.07 -9.37
N ASN A 177 14.22 -24.11 -10.18
CA ASN A 177 13.20 -25.15 -9.96
C ASN A 177 13.38 -25.94 -8.65
N LYS A 178 14.62 -26.05 -8.16
CA LYS A 178 14.94 -26.77 -6.92
C LYS A 178 14.65 -25.95 -5.66
N ASP A 179 14.46 -24.63 -5.77
CA ASP A 179 14.15 -23.79 -4.62
C ASP A 179 12.65 -23.89 -4.28
N LYS A 180 12.34 -24.69 -3.26
CA LYS A 180 10.96 -24.91 -2.80
C LYS A 180 10.25 -23.62 -2.37
N ARG A 181 10.96 -22.64 -1.82
CA ARG A 181 10.36 -21.35 -1.40
C ARG A 181 9.91 -20.58 -2.63
N ILE A 182 10.78 -20.47 -3.62
CA ILE A 182 10.46 -19.78 -4.88
C ILE A 182 9.35 -20.49 -5.66
N GLN A 183 9.33 -21.82 -5.67
CA GLN A 183 8.22 -22.58 -6.26
C GLN A 183 6.90 -22.34 -5.52
N SER A 184 6.93 -22.24 -4.19
CA SER A 184 5.75 -21.91 -3.39
C SER A 184 5.22 -20.50 -3.71
N VAL A 185 6.12 -19.54 -3.93
CA VAL A 185 5.76 -18.19 -4.40
C VAL A 185 5.10 -18.25 -5.77
N LEU A 186 5.67 -18.98 -6.73
CA LEU A 186 5.08 -19.13 -8.06
C LEU A 186 3.68 -19.76 -8.01
N ASN A 187 3.49 -20.79 -7.18
CA ASN A 187 2.21 -21.45 -7.04
C ASN A 187 1.10 -20.51 -6.54
N ILE A 188 1.45 -19.53 -5.70
CA ILE A 188 0.49 -18.50 -5.25
C ILE A 188 0.26 -17.48 -6.36
N LEU A 189 1.34 -16.88 -6.89
CA LEU A 189 1.26 -15.77 -7.86
C LEU A 189 0.66 -16.18 -9.21
N ASN A 190 0.81 -17.45 -9.61
CA ASN A 190 0.25 -18.00 -10.85
C ASN A 190 -0.90 -18.98 -10.57
N SER A 191 -1.50 -18.93 -9.37
CA SER A 191 -2.69 -19.74 -9.07
C SER A 191 -3.86 -19.36 -9.99
N ASP A 192 -4.77 -20.32 -10.22
CA ASP A 192 -5.97 -20.08 -11.03
C ASP A 192 -6.81 -18.90 -10.50
N LYS A 193 -6.88 -18.75 -9.16
CA LYS A 193 -7.56 -17.61 -8.54
C LYS A 193 -6.89 -16.28 -8.92
N MET A 194 -5.56 -16.20 -8.79
CA MET A 194 -4.82 -14.99 -9.15
C MET A 194 -4.94 -14.68 -10.64
N GLU A 195 -4.86 -15.68 -11.53
CA GLU A 195 -5.04 -15.49 -12.97
C GLU A 195 -6.45 -15.00 -13.33
N LYS A 196 -7.50 -15.50 -12.65
CA LYS A 196 -8.86 -14.98 -12.79
C LYS A 196 -8.98 -13.51 -12.39
N LEU A 197 -8.33 -13.08 -11.30
CA LEU A 197 -8.29 -11.66 -10.92
C LEU A 197 -7.55 -10.81 -11.98
N ILE A 198 -6.45 -11.31 -12.53
CA ILE A 198 -5.72 -10.60 -13.61
C ILE A 198 -6.58 -10.48 -14.87
N LYS A 199 -7.39 -11.51 -15.19
CA LYS A 199 -8.36 -11.45 -16.29
C LYS A 199 -9.46 -10.42 -16.02
N LEU A 200 -10.04 -10.43 -14.82
CA LEU A 200 -11.04 -9.44 -14.42
C LEU A 200 -10.47 -8.01 -14.52
N ARG A 201 -9.22 -7.82 -14.10
CA ARG A 201 -8.48 -6.56 -14.29
C ARG A 201 -8.33 -6.20 -15.76
N HIS A 202 -7.96 -7.16 -16.61
CA HIS A 202 -7.78 -6.96 -18.04
C HIS A 202 -9.05 -6.44 -18.71
N ASP A 203 -10.20 -7.01 -18.35
CA ASP A 203 -11.52 -6.68 -18.90
C ASP A 203 -12.11 -5.36 -18.37
N SER A 204 -11.49 -4.77 -17.34
CA SER A 204 -11.93 -3.53 -16.67
C SER A 204 -11.20 -2.26 -17.17
N PRO A 205 -11.69 -1.04 -16.85
CA PRO A 205 -11.08 0.23 -17.26
C PRO A 205 -9.62 0.45 -16.82
N VAL A 206 -9.20 -0.10 -15.68
CA VAL A 206 -7.79 0.00 -15.24
C VAL A 206 -6.87 -0.88 -16.09
N GLY A 207 -7.45 -1.77 -16.91
CA GLY A 207 -6.78 -2.66 -17.85
C GLY A 207 -6.85 -2.18 -19.28
N HIS A 208 -7.57 -2.94 -20.10
CA HIS A 208 -7.77 -2.66 -21.52
C HIS A 208 -9.24 -2.78 -21.94
N GLY A 209 -10.14 -3.14 -21.02
CA GLY A 209 -11.57 -3.24 -21.27
C GLY A 209 -12.36 -2.13 -20.59
N PHE A 210 -13.67 -2.34 -20.50
CA PHE A 210 -14.63 -1.36 -19.98
C PHE A 210 -15.65 -2.00 -19.01
N LYS A 211 -15.47 -3.27 -18.63
CA LYS A 211 -16.39 -3.96 -17.71
C LYS A 211 -16.25 -3.35 -16.31
N GLY A 212 -17.39 -3.03 -15.69
CA GLY A 212 -17.44 -2.72 -14.26
C GLY A 212 -17.02 -3.93 -13.41
N VAL A 213 -16.63 -3.66 -12.16
CA VAL A 213 -16.23 -4.69 -11.20
C VAL A 213 -16.96 -4.44 -9.90
N SER A 214 -17.63 -5.48 -9.41
CA SER A 214 -18.34 -5.48 -8.14
C SER A 214 -17.63 -6.34 -7.10
N ARG A 215 -18.08 -6.24 -5.86
CA ARG A 215 -17.68 -7.12 -4.77
C ARG A 215 -17.89 -8.60 -5.11
N VAL A 216 -19.03 -8.92 -5.74
CA VAL A 216 -19.43 -10.30 -6.08
C VAL A 216 -18.45 -10.90 -7.09
N ASP A 217 -18.00 -10.13 -8.10
CA ASP A 217 -17.00 -10.60 -9.07
C ASP A 217 -15.68 -11.02 -8.37
N ILE A 218 -15.31 -10.33 -7.28
CA ILE A 218 -14.13 -10.69 -6.48
C ILE A 218 -14.41 -11.91 -5.61
N GLU A 219 -15.57 -11.94 -4.93
CA GLU A 219 -15.97 -13.01 -4.00
C GLU A 219 -16.16 -14.38 -4.69
N GLU A 220 -16.56 -14.38 -5.97
CA GLU A 220 -16.62 -15.60 -6.80
C GLU A 220 -15.23 -16.23 -7.05
N ILE A 221 -14.15 -15.43 -6.99
CA ILE A 221 -12.78 -15.88 -7.22
C ILE A 221 -12.09 -16.16 -5.88
N TYR A 222 -12.19 -15.22 -4.95
CA TYR A 222 -11.67 -15.27 -3.60
C TYR A 222 -12.83 -15.01 -2.64
N VAL A 223 -13.27 -16.05 -1.91
CA VAL A 223 -14.43 -16.02 -1.01
C VAL A 223 -14.45 -14.76 -0.13
N ASP A 224 -13.27 -14.29 0.26
CA ASP A 224 -13.06 -13.00 0.89
C ASP A 224 -11.88 -12.27 0.22
N GLY A 225 -12.06 -10.99 -0.15
CA GLY A 225 -11.01 -10.15 -0.74
C GLY A 225 -9.76 -10.02 0.15
N TYR A 226 -9.89 -10.18 1.47
CA TYR A 226 -8.73 -10.20 2.37
C TYR A 226 -7.86 -11.46 2.20
N GLU A 227 -8.35 -12.54 1.59
CA GLU A 227 -7.52 -13.70 1.25
C GLU A 227 -6.42 -13.32 0.24
N VAL A 228 -6.69 -12.39 -0.67
CA VAL A 228 -5.68 -11.89 -1.61
C VAL A 228 -4.52 -11.21 -0.87
N ILE A 229 -4.83 -10.46 0.18
CA ILE A 229 -3.84 -9.81 1.06
C ILE A 229 -3.01 -10.87 1.79
N LYS A 230 -3.65 -11.92 2.32
CA LYS A 230 -2.97 -13.04 2.98
C LYS A 230 -2.02 -13.77 2.02
N ASP A 231 -2.43 -13.99 0.78
CA ASP A 231 -1.58 -14.59 -0.26
C ASP A 231 -0.32 -13.74 -0.50
N PHE A 232 -0.47 -12.42 -0.62
CA PHE A 232 0.69 -11.53 -0.79
C PHE A 232 1.61 -11.48 0.42
N LEU A 233 1.06 -11.47 1.64
CA LEU A 233 1.87 -11.54 2.86
C LEU A 233 2.67 -12.84 2.93
N LYS A 234 2.04 -13.96 2.58
CA LYS A 234 2.68 -15.28 2.52
C LYS A 234 3.77 -15.34 1.45
N VAL A 235 3.55 -14.69 0.29
CA VAL A 235 4.59 -14.55 -0.73
C VAL A 235 5.78 -13.74 -0.20
N CYS A 236 5.54 -12.61 0.47
CA CYS A 236 6.61 -11.83 1.09
C CYS A 236 7.37 -12.64 2.15
N GLU A 237 6.69 -13.44 2.97
CA GLU A 237 7.30 -14.33 3.95
C GLU A 237 8.22 -15.36 3.27
N TYR A 238 7.77 -16.01 2.20
CA TYR A 238 8.61 -16.96 1.45
C TYR A 238 9.83 -16.31 0.79
N LEU A 239 9.77 -15.01 0.53
CA LEU A 239 10.88 -14.21 0.02
C LEU A 239 11.74 -13.57 1.13
N ASP A 240 11.51 -13.93 2.40
CA ASP A 240 12.21 -13.40 3.57
C ASP A 240 12.10 -11.85 3.70
N LEU A 241 10.95 -11.31 3.28
CA LEU A 241 10.63 -9.89 3.39
C LEU A 241 9.76 -9.64 4.61
N LYS A 242 10.24 -8.82 5.56
CA LYS A 242 9.51 -8.45 6.78
C LYS A 242 8.53 -7.33 6.52
N THR A 243 7.39 -7.66 5.91
CA THR A 243 6.33 -6.69 5.67
C THR A 243 5.64 -6.28 6.98
N LYS A 244 5.27 -5.00 7.06
CA LYS A 244 4.58 -4.41 8.20
C LYS A 244 3.23 -3.86 7.75
N ILE A 245 2.16 -4.44 8.28
CA ILE A 245 0.78 -4.00 8.05
C ILE A 245 0.25 -3.20 9.24
N ASN A 246 -0.91 -2.59 9.04
CA ASN A 246 -1.68 -1.80 9.99
C ASN A 246 -0.98 -0.52 10.46
N LYS A 247 -0.03 -0.01 9.65
CA LYS A 247 0.65 1.26 9.90
C LYS A 247 -0.37 2.38 10.05
N TYR A 248 -1.33 2.47 9.13
CA TYR A 248 -2.35 3.52 9.15
C TYR A 248 -3.34 3.36 10.30
N ASP A 249 -3.65 2.13 10.71
CA ASP A 249 -4.46 1.88 11.92
C ASP A 249 -3.77 2.38 13.19
N ASP A 250 -2.46 2.12 13.31
CA ASP A 250 -1.66 2.63 14.42
C ASP A 250 -1.61 4.16 14.43
N ILE A 251 -1.48 4.79 13.26
CA ILE A 251 -1.46 6.26 13.15
C ILE A 251 -2.86 6.85 13.40
N ASN A 252 -3.92 6.19 12.97
CA ASN A 252 -5.30 6.62 13.23
C ASN A 252 -5.60 6.68 14.72
N LYS A 253 -5.09 5.73 15.52
CA LYS A 253 -5.19 5.80 17.00
C LYS A 253 -4.54 7.07 17.55
N ILE A 254 -3.35 7.42 17.06
CA ILE A 254 -2.65 8.66 17.46
C ILE A 254 -3.45 9.90 17.04
N ILE A 255 -4.02 9.90 15.83
CA ILE A 255 -4.88 10.98 15.35
C ILE A 255 -6.08 11.15 16.29
N VAL A 256 -6.77 10.06 16.65
CA VAL A 256 -7.90 10.07 17.59
C VAL A 256 -7.49 10.63 18.95
N ASP A 257 -6.33 10.24 19.47
CA ASP A 257 -5.79 10.77 20.74
C ASP A 257 -5.51 12.27 20.65
N LEU A 258 -4.98 12.75 19.52
CA LEU A 258 -4.74 14.19 19.30
C LEU A 258 -6.05 14.97 19.16
N ILE A 259 -7.05 14.40 18.49
CA ILE A 259 -8.40 14.96 18.34
C ILE A 259 -9.09 15.09 19.69
N SER A 260 -8.86 14.17 20.62
CA SER A 260 -9.48 14.19 21.96
C SER A 260 -9.26 15.49 22.73
N LYS A 261 -8.18 16.22 22.42
CA LYS A 261 -7.84 17.52 23.03
C LYS A 261 -8.78 18.66 22.62
N TYR A 262 -9.53 18.49 21.55
CA TYR A 262 -10.45 19.49 20.98
C TYR A 262 -11.92 19.18 21.30
N LYS A 263 -12.20 18.05 21.97
CA LYS A 263 -13.56 17.68 22.35
C LYS A 263 -14.14 18.67 23.35
N VAL A 264 -15.42 19.01 23.19
CA VAL A 264 -16.16 19.75 24.22
C VAL A 264 -16.22 18.89 25.48
N LYS A 265 -15.71 19.40 26.61
CA LYS A 265 -15.89 18.72 27.91
C LYS A 265 -17.38 18.68 28.22
N GLU A 266 -17.91 17.51 28.58
CA GLU A 266 -19.30 17.37 29.03
C GLU A 266 -19.58 18.42 30.14
N GLY A 267 -20.51 19.34 29.87
CA GLY A 267 -20.85 20.45 30.77
C GLY A 267 -21.19 21.78 30.11
N TYR A 268 -20.92 21.96 28.80
CA TYR A 268 -21.38 23.14 28.05
C TYR A 268 -22.30 22.71 26.91
N GLU A 269 -23.52 22.30 27.26
CA GLU A 269 -24.64 22.34 26.32
C GLU A 269 -24.95 23.81 26.06
N TYR A 270 -24.50 24.35 24.93
CA TYR A 270 -25.10 25.58 24.40
C TYR A 270 -26.43 25.19 23.77
N TYR A 271 -27.51 25.42 24.51
CA TYR A 271 -28.83 25.58 23.91
C TYR A 271 -28.85 26.94 23.21
N GLU A 272 -28.85 26.92 21.88
CA GLU A 272 -29.53 27.94 21.06
C GLU A 272 -30.29 27.23 19.94
#